data_AF-A0A178F0Z0-F1
#
_entry.id   AF-A0A178F0Z0-F1
#
_cell.length_a   1.000
_cell.length_b   1.000
_cell.length_c   1.000
_cell.angle_alpha   90.00
_cell.angle_beta   90.00
_cell.angle_gamma   90.00
#
_symmetry.space_group_name_H-M   'P 1'
#
loop_
_entity.id
_entity.type
_entity.pdbx_description
1 polymer ?
#
loop_
_entity_poly.entity_id
_entity_poly.type
_entity_poly.pdbx_seq_one_letter_code
_entity_poly.pdbx_strand_id
1 'polypeptide(L)'
;MAQDVGIKAIEIYFPSHTKMGFCDDREDIYSLALTTVSSLLRKYSIDPNTIGRLEVGTESILDKAKSCKSVLMQLFGENSDIERHTYDFYKGDLKSEYPIVDGQFSNKCYLMALDNCYKRYQAKKSSQLVNGTTGNTPLDSFDYFVFHAPNCKLVAKSYARLLYYDYLADPQNPTFKGIPTEVKEIDYESSLGDKCVEKIFMALTQKRFSNRVQPSLMAAPVCGNSYTASVYFGLVSLLSSVQGKELLGKRVGFFSYGSGLASSMYTLRVKGNTDEMARKLNLVQRLETRKAESPEFYDQMCQLREKAYQQRNYTPQGCIESFASGTYYLVNIDEAFRRTYAIVP
;
A
#
# COMPACT_ATOMS: atom_id res chain seq x y z
N MET A 1 19.41 15.74 -17.84
CA MET A 1 18.43 14.73 -17.34
C MET A 1 18.69 14.54 -15.86
N ALA A 2 17.65 14.55 -15.02
CA ALA A 2 17.81 14.24 -13.60
C ALA A 2 18.34 12.82 -13.42
N GLN A 3 19.45 12.65 -12.69
CA GLN A 3 20.00 11.33 -12.35
C GLN A 3 19.36 10.83 -11.05
N ASP A 4 19.15 9.51 -10.95
CA ASP A 4 18.63 8.84 -9.75
C ASP A 4 17.30 9.42 -9.20
N VAL A 5 16.32 9.63 -10.09
CA VAL A 5 14.94 9.98 -9.71
C VAL A 5 14.33 8.84 -8.88
N GLY A 6 13.77 9.16 -7.71
CA GLY A 6 13.19 8.18 -6.80
C GLY A 6 12.63 8.82 -5.53
N ILE A 7 12.23 7.98 -4.58
CA ILE A 7 11.63 8.39 -3.31
C ILE A 7 12.71 9.05 -2.42
N LYS A 8 12.52 10.33 -2.09
CA LYS A 8 13.41 11.10 -1.21
C LYS A 8 12.88 11.28 0.21
N ALA A 9 11.56 11.17 0.38
CA ALA A 9 10.88 11.21 1.65
C ALA A 9 9.62 10.35 1.54
N ILE A 10 9.22 9.72 2.64
CA ILE A 10 7.98 8.94 2.73
C ILE A 10 7.36 9.14 4.10
N GLU A 11 6.04 9.21 4.12
CA GLU A 11 5.23 9.29 5.33
C GLU A 11 4.00 8.41 5.15
N ILE A 12 3.44 7.94 6.26
CA ILE A 12 2.21 7.16 6.25
C ILE A 12 1.31 7.59 7.39
N TYR A 13 0.00 7.47 7.18
CA TYR A 13 -0.99 7.66 8.23
C TYR A 13 -1.86 6.42 8.35
N PHE A 14 -2.27 6.13 9.58
CA PHE A 14 -3.24 5.10 9.91
C PHE A 14 -3.97 5.53 11.18
N PRO A 15 -5.28 5.19 11.32
CA PRO A 15 -6.08 5.54 12.49
C PRO A 15 -5.52 4.97 13.80
N SER A 16 -5.96 5.53 14.92
CA SER A 16 -5.46 5.24 16.27
C SER A 16 -5.90 3.87 16.84
N HIS A 17 -6.74 3.11 16.13
CA HIS A 17 -7.23 1.80 16.57
C HIS A 17 -6.35 0.64 16.06
N THR A 18 -6.09 -0.37 16.90
CA THR A 18 -5.21 -1.52 16.60
C THR A 18 -5.97 -2.77 16.12
N LYS A 19 -5.23 -3.73 15.55
CA LYS A 19 -5.73 -5.03 15.04
C LYS A 19 -6.85 -4.87 13.99
N MET A 20 -6.50 -4.19 12.90
CA MET A 20 -7.32 -3.63 11.81
C MET A 20 -7.65 -2.15 12.07
N GLY A 21 -6.94 -1.26 11.38
CA GLY A 21 -7.19 0.17 11.48
C GLY A 21 -8.48 0.50 10.74
N PHE A 22 -9.35 1.29 11.35
CA PHE A 22 -10.61 1.74 10.77
C PHE A 22 -10.86 3.20 11.14
N CYS A 23 -11.70 3.85 10.33
CA CYS A 23 -12.12 5.22 10.53
C CYS A 23 -13.59 5.25 10.94
N ASP A 24 -13.95 6.14 11.86
CA ASP A 24 -15.34 6.48 12.15
C ASP A 24 -15.85 7.55 11.16
N ASP A 25 -16.80 8.38 11.58
CA ASP A 25 -17.35 9.49 10.79
C ASP A 25 -16.50 10.78 10.84
N ARG A 26 -15.43 10.82 11.65
CA ARG A 26 -14.49 11.95 11.76
C ARG A 26 -13.36 11.87 10.75
N GLU A 27 -13.07 10.71 10.18
CA GLU A 27 -11.98 10.52 9.23
C GLU A 27 -12.47 10.06 7.85
N ASP A 28 -12.00 10.75 6.82
CA ASP A 28 -12.33 10.47 5.43
C ASP A 28 -11.08 10.58 4.54
N ILE A 29 -11.17 10.21 3.27
CA ILE A 29 -10.01 10.22 2.37
C ILE A 29 -9.31 11.58 2.29
N TYR A 30 -10.04 12.68 2.47
CA TYR A 30 -9.44 14.02 2.47
C TYR A 30 -8.68 14.29 3.77
N SER A 31 -9.26 13.94 4.92
CA SER A 31 -8.59 14.10 6.22
C SER A 31 -7.35 13.20 6.35
N LEU A 32 -7.41 11.96 5.85
CA LEU A 32 -6.27 11.05 5.78
C LEU A 32 -5.14 11.63 4.90
N ALA A 33 -5.48 12.18 3.75
CA ALA A 33 -4.51 12.78 2.83
C ALA A 33 -3.91 14.08 3.40
N LEU A 34 -4.74 14.96 3.97
CA LEU A 34 -4.29 16.20 4.62
C LEU A 34 -3.31 15.88 5.77
N THR A 35 -3.66 14.91 6.62
CA THR A 35 -2.80 14.46 7.73
C THR A 35 -1.47 13.94 7.23
N THR A 36 -1.48 13.06 6.23
CA THR A 36 -0.25 12.45 5.69
C THR A 36 0.66 13.48 5.05
N VAL A 37 0.11 14.37 4.21
CA VAL A 37 0.89 15.40 3.49
C VAL A 37 1.41 16.47 4.45
N SER A 38 0.59 16.96 5.39
CA SER A 38 1.01 17.92 6.41
C SER A 38 2.15 17.36 7.28
N SER A 39 2.02 16.08 7.70
CA SER A 39 3.07 15.37 8.43
C SER A 39 4.36 15.24 7.63
N LEU A 40 4.28 14.89 6.33
CA LEU A 40 5.44 14.78 5.44
C LEU A 40 6.17 16.13 5.30
N LEU A 41 5.44 17.20 4.96
CA LEU A 41 5.99 18.54 4.79
C LEU A 41 6.70 19.00 6.08
N ARG A 42 6.06 18.81 7.23
CA ARG A 42 6.60 19.18 8.54
C ARG A 42 7.85 18.37 8.91
N LYS A 43 7.78 17.03 8.84
CA LYS A 43 8.88 16.14 9.28
C LYS A 43 10.12 16.27 8.42
N TYR A 44 9.96 16.60 7.14
CA TYR A 44 11.07 16.76 6.20
C TYR A 44 11.40 18.24 5.91
N SER A 45 10.72 19.18 6.58
CA SER A 45 10.92 20.62 6.39
C SER A 45 10.87 21.03 4.92
N ILE A 46 9.92 20.46 4.18
CA ILE A 46 9.74 20.72 2.75
C ILE A 46 8.93 22.00 2.61
N ASP A 47 9.50 22.99 1.91
CA ASP A 47 8.78 24.19 1.52
C ASP A 47 7.73 23.83 0.44
N PRO A 48 6.42 24.04 0.69
CA PRO A 48 5.37 23.74 -0.28
C PRO A 48 5.57 24.42 -1.65
N ASN A 49 6.26 25.55 -1.70
CA ASN A 49 6.56 26.27 -2.96
C ASN A 49 7.57 25.53 -3.86
N THR A 50 8.30 24.56 -3.32
CA THR A 50 9.26 23.75 -4.08
C THR A 50 8.63 22.57 -4.81
N ILE A 51 7.35 22.29 -4.55
CA ILE A 51 6.61 21.21 -5.20
C ILE A 51 6.04 21.73 -6.52
N GLY A 52 6.40 21.09 -7.63
CA GLY A 52 5.88 21.41 -8.97
C GLY A 52 4.82 20.44 -9.49
N ARG A 53 4.53 19.36 -8.75
CA ARG A 53 3.54 18.34 -9.13
C ARG A 53 3.01 17.61 -7.89
N LEU A 54 1.68 17.50 -7.80
CA LEU A 54 0.97 16.77 -6.75
C LEU A 54 -0.11 15.89 -7.38
N GLU A 55 -0.13 14.61 -7.02
CA GLU A 55 -1.10 13.63 -7.50
C GLU A 55 -1.61 12.77 -6.35
N VAL A 56 -2.85 12.30 -6.47
CA VAL A 56 -3.49 11.42 -5.49
C VAL A 56 -4.02 10.18 -6.19
N GLY A 57 -3.56 9.00 -5.77
CA GLY A 57 -4.15 7.71 -6.16
C GLY A 57 -5.07 7.18 -5.07
N THR A 58 -6.37 7.12 -5.34
CA THR A 58 -7.36 6.59 -4.40
C THR A 58 -8.51 5.90 -5.15
N GLU A 59 -9.14 4.95 -4.49
CA GLU A 59 -10.43 4.34 -4.89
C GLU A 59 -11.58 4.69 -3.93
N SER A 60 -11.30 5.46 -2.87
CA SER A 60 -12.31 5.99 -1.95
C SER A 60 -12.85 7.32 -2.48
N ILE A 61 -13.99 7.28 -3.18
CA ILE A 61 -14.58 8.43 -3.87
C ILE A 61 -15.70 9.04 -3.01
N LEU A 62 -15.52 10.31 -2.64
CA LEU A 62 -16.56 11.13 -1.99
C LEU A 62 -17.23 12.10 -2.96
N ASP A 63 -16.57 12.43 -4.06
CA ASP A 63 -17.06 13.35 -5.08
C ASP A 63 -16.63 12.89 -6.48
N LYS A 64 -17.54 12.93 -7.45
CA LYS A 64 -17.28 12.46 -8.83
C LYS A 64 -16.47 13.44 -9.68
N ALA A 65 -16.43 14.71 -9.30
CA ALA A 65 -15.79 15.76 -10.09
C ALA A 65 -14.65 16.43 -9.33
N LYS A 66 -14.84 16.68 -8.03
CA LYS A 66 -13.85 17.32 -7.18
C LYS A 66 -12.81 16.30 -6.69
N SER A 67 -11.58 16.44 -7.19
CA SER A 67 -10.49 15.56 -6.81
C SER A 67 -10.02 15.78 -5.36
N CYS A 68 -9.54 14.71 -4.72
CA CYS A 68 -8.83 14.80 -3.43
C CYS A 68 -7.61 15.73 -3.51
N LYS A 69 -6.90 15.74 -4.65
CA LYS A 69 -5.78 16.66 -4.92
C LYS A 69 -6.18 18.12 -4.75
N SER A 70 -7.35 18.53 -5.23
CA SER A 70 -7.83 19.90 -5.07
C SER A 70 -8.02 20.27 -3.59
N VAL A 71 -8.35 19.32 -2.71
CA VAL A 71 -8.49 19.53 -1.26
C VAL A 71 -7.12 19.75 -0.61
N LEU A 72 -6.11 18.99 -1.04
CA LEU A 72 -4.73 19.14 -0.55
C LEU A 72 -4.12 20.53 -0.82
N MET A 73 -4.58 21.26 -1.83
CA MET A 73 -4.07 22.60 -2.13
C MET A 73 -4.23 23.61 -0.99
N GLN A 74 -5.06 23.31 0.02
CA GLN A 74 -5.13 24.07 1.28
C GLN A 74 -3.76 24.12 2.02
N LEU A 75 -2.89 23.13 1.81
CA LEU A 75 -1.55 23.05 2.42
C LEU A 75 -0.47 23.80 1.63
N PHE A 76 -0.78 24.27 0.41
CA PHE A 76 0.21 24.82 -0.53
C PHE A 76 0.06 26.34 -0.74
N GLY A 77 -0.78 27.01 0.05
CA GLY A 77 -0.89 28.47 0.06
C GLY A 77 -1.17 29.07 -1.32
N GLU A 78 -0.32 30.01 -1.74
CA GLU A 78 -0.39 30.69 -3.05
C GLU A 78 0.43 30.01 -4.15
N ASN A 79 0.93 28.78 -3.95
CA ASN A 79 1.64 28.04 -5.01
C ASN A 79 0.69 27.77 -6.20
N SER A 80 0.71 28.69 -7.17
CA SER A 80 -0.12 28.69 -8.37
C SER A 80 0.41 27.76 -9.47
N ASP A 81 1.63 27.26 -9.31
CA ASP A 81 2.25 26.37 -10.30
C ASP A 81 1.60 24.97 -10.29
N ILE A 82 0.86 24.62 -9.23
CA ILE A 82 0.18 23.33 -9.09
C ILE A 82 -1.34 23.39 -9.34
N GLU A 83 -2.11 24.29 -8.67
CA GLU A 83 -3.59 24.54 -8.77
C GLU A 83 -4.14 25.23 -7.47
N ARG A 84 -5.44 25.59 -7.39
CA ARG A 84 -6.10 26.15 -6.18
C ARG A 84 -7.30 25.31 -5.71
N HIS A 85 -7.53 25.22 -4.39
CA HIS A 85 -8.75 24.64 -3.82
C HIS A 85 -9.95 25.58 -3.94
N THR A 86 -11.05 25.13 -4.56
CA THR A 86 -12.36 25.82 -4.53
C THR A 86 -13.52 24.82 -4.67
N TYR A 87 -14.72 25.21 -4.27
CA TYR A 87 -15.97 24.43 -4.42
C TYR A 87 -16.88 25.07 -5.48
N ASP A 88 -16.34 25.27 -6.69
CA ASP A 88 -17.08 25.81 -7.84
C ASP A 88 -17.89 24.73 -8.57
N PHE A 89 -17.38 23.49 -8.66
CA PHE A 89 -18.08 22.35 -9.26
C PHE A 89 -17.73 21.01 -8.56
N TYR A 90 -18.75 20.28 -8.11
CA TYR A 90 -18.60 19.01 -7.39
C TYR A 90 -19.93 18.21 -7.43
N LYS A 91 -19.89 16.90 -7.18
CA LYS A 91 -21.02 15.94 -7.26
C LYS A 91 -20.91 14.88 -6.16
N GLY A 92 -21.69 15.07 -5.08
CA GLY A 92 -21.59 14.28 -3.84
C GLY A 92 -22.54 13.07 -3.65
N ASP A 93 -23.35 12.67 -4.64
CA ASP A 93 -24.35 11.57 -4.50
C ASP A 93 -23.95 10.29 -5.29
N LEU A 94 -23.81 9.16 -4.56
CA LEU A 94 -23.47 7.78 -4.99
C LEU A 94 -24.04 6.73 -3.98
N LYS A 95 -25.20 6.15 -4.23
CA LYS A 95 -26.00 5.26 -3.35
C LYS A 95 -25.35 4.07 -2.54
N SER A 96 -24.03 3.88 -2.43
CA SER A 96 -23.36 3.01 -1.43
C SER A 96 -21.82 3.15 -1.43
N GLU A 97 -21.17 3.09 -0.26
CA GLU A 97 -19.69 3.05 -0.10
C GLU A 97 -19.10 1.66 -0.37
N TYR A 98 -19.90 0.60 -0.19
CA TYR A 98 -19.40 -0.77 -0.21
C TYR A 98 -19.17 -1.27 -1.65
N PRO A 99 -17.97 -1.79 -1.97
CA PRO A 99 -17.74 -2.46 -3.24
C PRO A 99 -18.44 -3.84 -3.26
N ILE A 100 -18.91 -4.27 -4.43
CA ILE A 100 -19.32 -5.66 -4.66
C ILE A 100 -18.06 -6.47 -4.96
N VAL A 101 -17.71 -7.45 -4.10
CA VAL A 101 -16.45 -8.20 -4.20
C VAL A 101 -16.70 -9.70 -4.33
N ASP A 102 -16.17 -10.33 -5.38
CA ASP A 102 -15.96 -11.78 -5.45
C ASP A 102 -14.52 -12.10 -5.00
N GLY A 103 -14.39 -12.58 -3.76
CA GLY A 103 -13.09 -12.84 -3.14
C GLY A 103 -12.29 -13.96 -3.82
N GLN A 104 -12.93 -14.98 -4.38
CA GLN A 104 -12.21 -16.07 -5.06
C GLN A 104 -11.71 -15.63 -6.43
N PHE A 105 -12.53 -14.89 -7.18
CA PHE A 105 -12.15 -14.32 -8.47
C PHE A 105 -11.05 -13.25 -8.33
N SER A 106 -11.16 -12.37 -7.34
CA SER A 106 -10.16 -11.33 -7.06
C SER A 106 -8.76 -11.92 -6.80
N ASN A 107 -8.68 -13.04 -6.05
CA ASN A 107 -7.42 -13.75 -5.82
C ASN A 107 -6.81 -14.31 -7.12
N LYS A 108 -7.64 -14.83 -8.05
CA LYS A 108 -7.16 -15.30 -9.36
C LYS A 108 -6.62 -14.15 -10.20
N CYS A 109 -7.36 -13.04 -10.29
CA CYS A 109 -6.95 -11.84 -11.03
C CYS A 109 -5.61 -11.27 -10.50
N TYR A 110 -5.43 -11.24 -9.18
CA TYR A 110 -4.17 -10.84 -8.54
C TYR A 110 -2.99 -11.71 -9.02
N LEU A 111 -3.14 -13.04 -9.01
CA LEU A 111 -2.08 -13.96 -9.43
C LEU A 111 -1.79 -13.87 -10.94
N MET A 112 -2.82 -13.76 -11.80
CA MET A 112 -2.62 -13.57 -13.24
C MET A 112 -1.86 -12.29 -13.57
N ALA A 113 -2.19 -11.22 -12.86
CA ALA A 113 -1.56 -9.91 -12.99
C ALA A 113 -0.08 -9.95 -12.60
N LEU A 114 0.26 -10.69 -11.54
CA LEU A 114 1.63 -10.94 -11.10
C LEU A 114 2.45 -11.65 -12.18
N ASP A 115 1.89 -12.72 -12.74
CA ASP A 115 2.56 -13.56 -13.75
C ASP A 115 2.91 -12.73 -15.00
N ASN A 116 1.96 -11.93 -15.48
CA ASN A 116 2.15 -11.07 -16.65
C ASN A 116 3.19 -9.96 -16.41
N CYS A 117 3.19 -9.36 -15.21
CA CYS A 117 4.18 -8.35 -14.86
C CYS A 117 5.58 -8.94 -14.70
N TYR A 118 5.72 -10.10 -14.07
CA TYR A 118 7.00 -10.77 -13.90
C TYR A 118 7.59 -11.21 -15.24
N LYS A 119 6.78 -11.82 -16.13
CA LYS A 119 7.21 -12.17 -17.50
C LYS A 119 7.74 -10.95 -18.26
N ARG A 120 7.02 -9.82 -18.21
CA ARG A 120 7.44 -8.57 -18.88
C ARG A 120 8.71 -7.98 -18.25
N TYR A 121 8.83 -8.01 -16.93
CA TYR A 121 10.04 -7.56 -16.22
C TYR A 121 11.25 -8.40 -16.64
N GLN A 122 11.09 -9.72 -16.67
CA GLN A 122 12.12 -10.67 -17.09
C GLN A 122 12.49 -10.50 -18.57
N ALA A 123 11.51 -10.29 -19.45
CA ALA A 123 11.75 -10.02 -20.88
C ALA A 123 12.48 -8.69 -21.12
N LYS A 124 12.25 -7.67 -20.29
CA LYS A 124 12.99 -6.38 -20.33
C LYS A 124 14.41 -6.48 -19.76
N LYS A 125 14.75 -7.59 -19.10
CA LYS A 125 16.06 -7.82 -18.48
C LYS A 125 17.06 -8.31 -19.54
N SER A 126 17.44 -7.42 -20.44
CA SER A 126 18.62 -7.57 -21.31
C SER A 126 19.88 -7.60 -20.44
N SER A 127 20.49 -8.78 -20.27
CA SER A 127 21.91 -9.12 -20.00
C SER A 127 22.84 -8.27 -19.09
N GLN A 128 22.42 -7.19 -18.44
CA GLN A 128 23.34 -6.23 -17.78
C GLN A 128 23.01 -5.83 -16.32
N LEU A 129 22.01 -6.43 -15.66
CA LEU A 129 21.58 -6.01 -14.32
C LEU A 129 22.05 -6.91 -13.17
N VAL A 130 23.32 -6.80 -12.78
CA VAL A 130 23.87 -7.47 -11.58
C VAL A 130 23.59 -6.64 -10.31
N ASN A 131 22.68 -7.12 -9.46
CA ASN A 131 22.81 -7.26 -7.99
C ASN A 131 21.50 -7.75 -7.33
N GLY A 132 21.67 -8.81 -6.53
CA GLY A 132 20.79 -9.60 -5.66
C GLY A 132 21.72 -10.61 -4.94
N THR A 133 21.22 -11.59 -4.17
CA THR A 133 22.12 -12.68 -3.71
C THR A 133 22.56 -13.51 -4.92
N THR A 134 23.81 -13.96 -5.00
CA THR A 134 24.26 -14.98 -5.99
C THR A 134 23.40 -16.23 -5.81
N GLY A 135 22.27 -16.31 -6.49
CA GLY A 135 21.26 -17.32 -6.26
C GLY A 135 20.87 -18.02 -7.55
N ASN A 136 20.31 -19.21 -7.38
CA ASN A 136 20.15 -20.20 -8.42
C ASN A 136 18.94 -19.94 -9.32
N THR A 137 18.01 -19.05 -8.92
CA THR A 137 16.80 -18.74 -9.69
C THR A 137 16.66 -17.23 -9.96
N PRO A 138 15.93 -16.81 -11.00
CA PRO A 138 15.76 -15.39 -11.27
C PRO A 138 15.13 -14.56 -10.14
N LEU A 139 14.29 -15.17 -9.30
CA LEU A 139 13.77 -14.58 -8.05
C LEU A 139 14.90 -14.16 -7.08
N ASP A 140 16.08 -14.76 -7.16
CA ASP A 140 17.24 -14.37 -6.33
C ASP A 140 17.90 -13.07 -6.76
N SER A 141 17.46 -12.48 -7.88
CA SER A 141 17.91 -11.16 -8.31
C SER A 141 17.29 -10.00 -7.53
N PHE A 142 16.40 -10.28 -6.57
CA PHE A 142 15.83 -9.32 -5.63
C PHE A 142 16.32 -9.63 -4.22
N ASP A 143 16.76 -8.62 -3.49
CA ASP A 143 17.16 -8.75 -2.09
C ASP A 143 15.92 -8.74 -1.17
N TYR A 144 14.94 -7.91 -1.50
CA TYR A 144 13.66 -7.80 -0.81
C TYR A 144 12.51 -7.70 -1.80
N PHE A 145 11.30 -8.02 -1.36
CA PHE A 145 10.10 -7.89 -2.17
C PHE A 145 8.96 -7.29 -1.34
N VAL A 146 8.27 -6.32 -1.94
CA VAL A 146 7.12 -5.61 -1.41
C VAL A 146 5.92 -5.88 -2.31
N PHE A 147 4.79 -6.22 -1.71
CA PHE A 147 3.56 -6.55 -2.43
C PHE A 147 2.41 -5.64 -1.97
N HIS A 148 1.45 -5.37 -2.85
CA HIS A 148 0.09 -5.04 -2.40
C HIS A 148 -0.40 -6.21 -1.51
N ALA A 149 -0.78 -5.90 -0.27
CA ALA A 149 -1.07 -6.88 0.76
C ALA A 149 -2.54 -6.78 1.21
N PRO A 150 -3.50 -7.37 0.48
CA PRO A 150 -4.89 -7.43 0.94
C PRO A 150 -5.04 -8.37 2.14
N ASN A 151 -4.20 -9.40 2.21
CA ASN A 151 -3.94 -10.20 3.40
C ASN A 151 -2.54 -10.85 3.28
N CYS A 152 -1.91 -11.17 4.41
CA CYS A 152 -0.55 -11.69 4.43
C CYS A 152 -0.42 -13.10 3.82
N LYS A 153 -1.48 -13.91 3.87
CA LYS A 153 -1.46 -15.26 3.28
C LYS A 153 -1.38 -15.17 1.75
N LEU A 154 -2.10 -14.24 1.12
CA LEU A 154 -2.02 -14.02 -0.32
C LEU A 154 -0.61 -13.57 -0.73
N VAL A 155 0.03 -12.71 0.06
CA VAL A 155 1.43 -12.30 -0.20
C VAL A 155 2.38 -13.52 -0.18
N ALA A 156 2.26 -14.40 0.82
CA ALA A 156 3.06 -15.62 0.89
C ALA A 156 2.82 -16.55 -0.32
N LYS A 157 1.57 -16.74 -0.74
CA LYS A 157 1.24 -17.49 -1.95
C LYS A 157 1.79 -16.84 -3.22
N SER A 158 1.77 -15.52 -3.29
CA SER A 158 2.27 -14.74 -4.43
C SER A 158 3.77 -14.89 -4.59
N TYR A 159 4.51 -14.81 -3.49
CA TYR A 159 5.96 -15.03 -3.51
C TYR A 159 6.32 -16.48 -3.88
N ALA A 160 5.55 -17.47 -3.38
CA ALA A 160 5.65 -18.86 -3.82
C ALA A 160 5.37 -19.04 -5.32
N ARG A 161 4.37 -18.34 -5.85
CA ARG A 161 4.01 -18.35 -7.28
C ARG A 161 5.14 -17.86 -8.16
N LEU A 162 5.90 -16.83 -7.74
CA LEU A 162 7.09 -16.39 -8.48
C LEU A 162 8.14 -17.50 -8.61
N LEU A 163 8.35 -18.29 -7.55
CA LEU A 163 9.28 -19.42 -7.62
C LEU A 163 8.73 -20.57 -8.49
N TYR A 164 7.41 -20.80 -8.51
CA TYR A 164 6.79 -21.73 -9.45
C TYR A 164 7.03 -21.31 -10.90
N TYR A 165 7.01 -20.01 -11.19
CA TYR A 165 7.38 -19.51 -12.52
C TYR A 165 8.83 -19.74 -12.88
N ASP A 166 9.74 -19.54 -11.94
CA ASP A 166 11.15 -19.88 -12.12
C ASP A 166 11.31 -21.39 -12.40
N TYR A 167 10.53 -22.26 -11.72
CA TYR A 167 10.50 -23.71 -11.97
C TYR A 167 9.99 -24.05 -13.37
N LEU A 168 8.88 -23.47 -13.82
CA LEU A 168 8.36 -23.73 -15.16
C LEU A 168 9.37 -23.34 -16.26
N ALA A 169 10.17 -22.29 -16.02
CA ALA A 169 11.20 -21.82 -16.94
C ALA A 169 12.45 -22.71 -16.96
N ASP A 170 12.88 -23.22 -15.80
CA ASP A 170 14.04 -24.12 -15.68
C ASP A 170 13.74 -25.26 -14.68
N PRO A 171 12.98 -26.29 -15.08
CA PRO A 171 12.60 -27.39 -14.17
C PRO A 171 13.80 -28.23 -13.70
N GLN A 172 14.90 -28.20 -14.45
CA GLN A 172 16.11 -28.98 -14.17
C GLN A 172 17.05 -28.28 -13.19
N ASN A 173 16.73 -27.06 -12.76
CA ASN A 173 17.51 -26.34 -11.77
C ASN A 173 17.69 -27.18 -10.49
N PRO A 174 18.89 -27.27 -9.90
CA PRO A 174 19.13 -28.03 -8.67
C PRO A 174 18.21 -27.63 -7.50
N THR A 175 17.72 -26.39 -7.50
CA THR A 175 16.76 -25.87 -6.50
C THR A 175 15.44 -26.66 -6.48
N PHE A 176 15.06 -27.26 -7.61
CA PHE A 176 13.77 -27.94 -7.80
C PHE A 176 13.87 -29.46 -7.77
N LYS A 177 15.02 -30.00 -7.34
CA LYS A 177 15.21 -31.44 -7.18
C LYS A 177 14.15 -32.02 -6.23
N GLY A 178 13.42 -33.03 -6.71
CA GLY A 178 12.39 -33.73 -5.92
C GLY A 178 10.97 -33.17 -6.09
N ILE A 179 10.76 -32.17 -6.95
CA ILE A 179 9.40 -31.77 -7.34
C ILE A 179 8.83 -32.86 -8.28
N PRO A 180 7.60 -33.37 -8.03
CA PRO A 180 6.96 -34.35 -8.90
C PRO A 180 6.76 -33.82 -10.33
N THR A 181 6.94 -34.68 -11.33
CA THR A 181 6.87 -34.32 -12.75
C THR A 181 5.49 -33.78 -13.15
N GLU A 182 4.44 -34.30 -12.53
CA GLU A 182 3.04 -33.94 -12.77
C GLU A 182 2.78 -32.46 -12.47
N VAL A 183 3.56 -31.84 -11.57
CA VAL A 183 3.43 -30.42 -11.21
C VAL A 183 3.70 -29.48 -12.40
N LYS A 184 4.51 -29.92 -13.37
CA LYS A 184 4.77 -29.17 -14.60
C LYS A 184 3.66 -29.36 -15.64
N GLU A 185 2.93 -30.47 -15.57
CA GLU A 185 1.88 -30.83 -16.52
C GLU A 185 0.55 -30.14 -16.24
N ILE A 186 0.37 -29.59 -15.03
CA ILE A 186 -0.80 -28.80 -14.66
C ILE A 186 -0.88 -27.57 -15.58
N ASP A 187 -2.01 -27.42 -16.26
CA ASP A 187 -2.26 -26.28 -17.12
C ASP A 187 -2.34 -24.97 -16.32
N TYR A 188 -2.20 -23.85 -17.03
CA TYR A 188 -2.12 -22.54 -16.41
C TYR A 188 -3.31 -22.22 -15.50
N GLU A 189 -4.54 -22.43 -15.98
CA GLU A 189 -5.76 -22.06 -15.25
C GLU A 189 -5.93 -22.92 -14.01
N SER A 190 -5.73 -24.23 -14.14
CA SER A 190 -5.77 -25.16 -13.02
C SER A 190 -4.70 -24.82 -11.97
N SER A 191 -3.51 -24.41 -12.40
CA SER A 191 -2.39 -24.09 -11.50
C SER A 191 -2.65 -22.90 -10.58
N LEU A 192 -3.57 -21.98 -10.92
CA LEU A 192 -3.88 -20.78 -10.11
C LEU A 192 -4.54 -21.12 -8.77
N GLY A 193 -5.25 -22.25 -8.72
CA GLY A 193 -5.94 -22.73 -7.52
C GLY A 193 -5.41 -24.06 -6.96
N ASP A 194 -4.43 -24.68 -7.64
CA ASP A 194 -3.96 -26.02 -7.30
C ASP A 194 -3.26 -26.07 -5.93
N LYS A 195 -3.73 -27.00 -5.08
CA LYS A 195 -3.24 -27.15 -3.71
C LYS A 195 -1.90 -27.85 -3.61
N CYS A 196 -1.53 -28.67 -4.58
CA CYS A 196 -0.23 -29.32 -4.63
C CYS A 196 0.86 -28.29 -4.95
N VAL A 197 0.66 -27.50 -6.01
CA VAL A 197 1.51 -26.36 -6.40
C VAL A 197 1.66 -25.39 -5.23
N GLU A 198 0.54 -24.96 -4.62
CA GLU A 198 0.58 -24.04 -3.47
C GLU A 198 1.46 -24.59 -2.34
N LYS A 199 1.23 -25.84 -1.90
CA LYS A 199 1.97 -26.43 -0.77
C LYS A 199 3.46 -26.59 -1.07
N ILE A 200 3.83 -27.11 -2.23
CA ILE A 200 5.22 -27.35 -2.63
C ILE A 200 6.00 -26.02 -2.64
N PHE A 201 5.49 -25.01 -3.34
CA PHE A 201 6.24 -23.77 -3.52
C PHE A 201 6.19 -22.87 -2.28
N MET A 202 5.14 -22.94 -1.47
CA MET A 202 5.15 -22.28 -0.16
C MET A 202 6.21 -22.88 0.77
N ALA A 203 6.39 -24.20 0.77
CA ALA A 203 7.44 -24.85 1.55
C ALA A 203 8.84 -24.46 1.04
N LEU A 204 9.06 -24.51 -0.28
CA LEU A 204 10.35 -24.14 -0.89
C LEU A 204 10.72 -22.67 -0.66
N THR A 205 9.73 -21.78 -0.63
CA THR A 205 9.97 -20.34 -0.40
C THR A 205 10.01 -19.95 1.07
N GLN A 206 9.68 -20.81 2.03
CA GLN A 206 9.50 -20.43 3.44
C GLN A 206 10.68 -19.62 4.00
N LYS A 207 11.91 -20.13 3.89
CA LYS A 207 13.12 -19.43 4.35
C LYS A 207 13.37 -18.12 3.58
N ARG A 208 13.14 -18.13 2.26
CA ARG A 208 13.30 -16.95 1.40
C ARG A 208 12.28 -15.87 1.78
N PHE A 209 11.04 -16.26 2.05
CA PHE A 209 9.96 -15.38 2.44
C PHE A 209 10.27 -14.68 3.76
N SER A 210 10.71 -15.44 4.78
CA SER A 210 11.10 -14.87 6.08
C SER A 210 12.21 -13.81 5.95
N ASN A 211 13.15 -13.99 5.02
CA ASN A 211 14.27 -13.06 4.87
C ASN A 211 13.98 -11.89 3.93
N ARG A 212 13.18 -12.10 2.88
CA ARG A 212 13.03 -11.14 1.77
C ARG A 212 11.67 -10.44 1.74
N VAL A 213 10.64 -10.98 2.39
CA VAL A 213 9.27 -10.44 2.33
C VAL A 213 8.70 -10.14 3.71
N GLN A 214 8.96 -10.99 4.71
CA GLN A 214 8.46 -10.76 6.08
C GLN A 214 8.83 -9.37 6.65
N PRO A 215 10.02 -8.79 6.40
CA PRO A 215 10.34 -7.42 6.85
C PRO A 215 9.41 -6.35 6.25
N SER A 216 8.80 -6.60 5.09
CA SER A 216 7.84 -5.68 4.46
C SER A 216 6.39 -5.89 4.92
N LEU A 217 6.14 -6.73 5.93
CA LEU A 217 4.78 -7.09 6.35
C LEU A 217 4.45 -6.64 7.77
N MET A 218 5.28 -5.81 8.42
CA MET A 218 5.03 -5.35 9.78
C MET A 218 3.64 -4.69 9.95
N ALA A 219 3.27 -3.79 9.04
CA ALA A 219 2.02 -3.04 9.17
C ALA A 219 0.78 -3.82 8.70
N ALA A 220 0.90 -4.69 7.69
CA ALA A 220 -0.26 -5.32 7.06
C ALA A 220 -1.17 -6.15 8.01
N PRO A 221 -0.65 -6.99 8.93
CA PRO A 221 -1.46 -7.74 9.88
C PRO A 221 -2.21 -6.86 10.89
N VAL A 222 -1.70 -5.67 11.18
CA VAL A 222 -2.19 -4.83 12.28
C VAL A 222 -2.94 -3.58 11.80
N CYS A 223 -2.81 -3.21 10.53
CA CYS A 223 -3.55 -2.13 9.89
C CYS A 223 -4.65 -2.67 8.95
N GLY A 224 -4.51 -3.89 8.42
CA GLY A 224 -5.42 -4.41 7.40
C GLY A 224 -5.09 -3.90 6.00
N ASN A 225 -6.02 -4.04 5.06
CA ASN A 225 -5.81 -3.62 3.68
C ASN A 225 -6.04 -2.11 3.52
N SER A 226 -4.98 -1.38 3.16
CA SER A 226 -5.04 0.05 2.86
C SER A 226 -5.08 0.36 1.37
N TYR A 227 -5.58 -0.59 0.55
CA TYR A 227 -5.85 -0.41 -0.88
C TYR A 227 -4.64 0.15 -1.65
N THR A 228 -4.76 1.31 -2.29
CA THR A 228 -3.68 1.95 -3.06
C THR A 228 -2.42 2.20 -2.24
N ALA A 229 -2.56 2.45 -0.94
CA ALA A 229 -1.43 2.65 -0.02
C ALA A 229 -0.76 1.34 0.42
N SER A 230 -1.39 0.18 0.26
CA SER A 230 -0.93 -1.10 0.84
C SER A 230 0.48 -1.51 0.39
N VAL A 231 0.83 -1.29 -0.88
CA VAL A 231 2.21 -1.56 -1.35
C VAL A 231 3.23 -0.62 -0.69
N TYR A 232 2.85 0.61 -0.37
CA TYR A 232 3.71 1.59 0.30
C TYR A 232 3.77 1.36 1.82
N PHE A 233 2.70 0.81 2.43
CA PHE A 233 2.75 0.23 3.78
C PHE A 233 3.82 -0.86 3.87
N GLY A 234 3.99 -1.66 2.81
CA GLY A 234 5.05 -2.64 2.75
C GLY A 234 6.45 -2.02 2.64
N LEU A 235 6.61 -0.93 1.89
CA LEU A 235 7.87 -0.19 1.84
C LEU A 235 8.25 0.42 3.20
N VAL A 236 7.33 1.13 3.87
CA VAL A 236 7.63 1.70 5.18
C VAL A 236 7.91 0.62 6.22
N SER A 237 7.22 -0.54 6.14
CA SER A 237 7.51 -1.71 6.98
C SER A 237 8.95 -2.19 6.76
N LEU A 238 9.40 -2.30 5.51
CA LEU A 238 10.77 -2.71 5.17
C LEU A 238 11.80 -1.71 5.73
N LEU A 239 11.58 -0.41 5.50
CA LEU A 239 12.45 0.66 5.98
C LEU A 239 12.55 0.68 7.52
N SER A 240 11.46 0.36 8.22
CA SER A 240 11.45 0.29 9.70
C SER A 240 11.97 -1.03 10.27
N SER A 241 12.03 -2.09 9.46
CA SER A 241 12.45 -3.43 9.93
C SER A 241 13.93 -3.75 9.66
N VAL A 242 14.56 -3.03 8.73
CA VAL A 242 15.94 -3.31 8.28
C VAL A 242 16.79 -2.06 8.38
N GLN A 243 17.99 -2.17 8.95
CA GLN A 243 18.92 -1.05 9.10
C GLN A 243 19.33 -0.50 7.73
N GLY A 244 19.49 0.82 7.60
CA GLY A 244 19.80 1.45 6.32
C GLY A 244 21.10 0.97 5.70
N LYS A 245 22.10 0.62 6.51
CA LYS A 245 23.37 0.02 6.03
C LYS A 245 23.17 -1.34 5.34
N GLU A 246 22.18 -2.13 5.76
CA GLU A 246 21.85 -3.43 5.18
C GLU A 246 21.02 -3.30 3.90
N LEU A 247 20.21 -2.22 3.82
CA LEU A 247 19.45 -1.86 2.64
C LEU A 247 20.29 -1.18 1.56
N LEU A 248 21.44 -0.58 1.90
CA LEU A 248 22.25 0.18 0.95
C LEU A 248 22.66 -0.68 -0.27
N GLY A 249 22.35 -0.18 -1.47
CA GLY A 249 22.66 -0.85 -2.74
C GLY A 249 21.73 -2.01 -3.11
N LYS A 250 20.83 -2.42 -2.20
CA LYS A 250 19.90 -3.53 -2.40
C LYS A 250 18.84 -3.22 -3.46
N ARG A 251 18.38 -4.27 -4.14
CA ARG A 251 17.27 -4.21 -5.09
C ARG A 251 15.99 -4.70 -4.42
N VAL A 252 14.99 -3.83 -4.37
CA VAL A 252 13.67 -4.13 -3.83
C VAL A 252 12.69 -4.30 -4.98
N GLY A 253 12.08 -5.48 -5.08
CA GLY A 253 10.98 -5.76 -6.00
C GLY A 253 9.66 -5.21 -5.46
N PHE A 254 8.84 -4.66 -6.33
CA PHE A 254 7.50 -4.15 -6.01
C PHE A 254 6.48 -4.82 -6.91
N PHE A 255 5.39 -5.30 -6.33
CA PHE A 255 4.19 -5.68 -7.08
C PHE A 255 2.99 -4.90 -6.59
N SER A 256 2.50 -3.98 -7.43
CA SER A 256 1.29 -3.20 -7.20
C SER A 256 0.15 -3.77 -8.04
N TYR A 257 -1.02 -3.90 -7.42
CA TYR A 257 -2.22 -4.49 -8.01
C TYR A 257 -3.45 -3.69 -7.61
N GLY A 258 -4.36 -3.49 -8.57
CA GLY A 258 -5.72 -3.03 -8.36
C GLY A 258 -6.69 -3.83 -9.22
N SER A 259 -7.84 -4.19 -8.64
CA SER A 259 -8.89 -4.97 -9.32
C SER A 259 -9.50 -4.21 -10.51
N GLY A 260 -9.93 -4.94 -11.56
CA GLY A 260 -10.47 -4.37 -12.80
C GLY A 260 -9.87 -4.89 -14.13
N LEU A 261 -8.57 -5.14 -14.31
CA LEU A 261 -7.44 -4.99 -13.40
C LEU A 261 -6.31 -4.17 -14.02
N ALA A 262 -5.54 -3.50 -13.16
CA ALA A 262 -4.29 -2.84 -13.50
C ALA A 262 -3.21 -3.26 -12.51
N SER A 263 -2.03 -3.63 -13.02
CA SER A 263 -0.92 -4.06 -12.18
C SER A 263 0.42 -3.62 -12.77
N SER A 264 1.41 -3.54 -11.90
CA SER A 264 2.78 -3.26 -12.29
C SER A 264 3.77 -3.93 -11.35
N MET A 265 4.77 -4.57 -11.94
CA MET A 265 5.97 -4.99 -11.23
C MET A 265 7.13 -4.09 -11.64
N TYR A 266 7.80 -3.53 -10.65
CA TYR A 266 8.95 -2.66 -10.86
C TYR A 266 9.99 -2.88 -9.76
N THR A 267 11.13 -2.23 -9.88
CA THR A 267 12.19 -2.31 -8.86
C THR A 267 12.68 -0.94 -8.48
N LEU A 268 13.06 -0.81 -7.22
CA LEU A 268 13.86 0.31 -6.73
C LEU A 268 15.22 -0.22 -6.29
N ARG A 269 16.26 0.60 -6.50
CA ARG A 269 17.58 0.37 -5.92
C ARG A 269 17.80 1.40 -4.83
N VAL A 270 18.20 0.94 -3.65
CA VAL A 270 18.48 1.82 -2.52
C VAL A 270 19.79 2.57 -2.76
N LYS A 271 19.69 3.90 -2.85
CA LYS A 271 20.79 4.83 -3.14
C LYS A 271 20.91 5.84 -2.00
N GLY A 272 21.46 5.41 -0.87
CA GLY A 272 21.65 6.27 0.31
C GLY A 272 21.19 5.62 1.60
N ASN A 273 21.42 6.33 2.71
CA ASN A 273 20.98 5.88 4.03
C ASN A 273 19.47 6.09 4.21
N THR A 274 18.75 5.04 4.62
CA THR A 274 17.31 5.06 4.90
C THR A 274 16.96 5.24 6.38
N ASP A 275 17.95 5.29 7.28
CA ASP A 275 17.73 5.39 8.74
C ASP A 275 16.94 6.66 9.11
N GLU A 276 17.16 7.78 8.40
CA GLU A 276 16.40 9.00 8.64
C GLU A 276 14.92 8.82 8.31
N MET A 277 14.61 8.15 7.19
CA MET A 277 13.22 7.84 6.83
C MET A 277 12.58 6.96 7.90
N ALA A 278 13.27 5.89 8.32
CA ALA A 278 12.79 4.98 9.36
C ALA A 278 12.50 5.71 10.68
N ARG A 279 13.43 6.57 11.12
CA ARG A 279 13.29 7.38 12.33
C ARG A 279 12.12 8.37 12.24
N LYS A 280 11.96 9.06 11.10
CA LYS A 280 10.85 10.02 10.89
C LYS A 280 9.50 9.33 10.80
N LEU A 281 9.43 8.16 10.18
CA LEU A 281 8.23 7.33 10.15
C LEU A 281 7.79 6.92 11.56
N ASN A 282 8.76 6.53 12.40
CA ASN A 282 8.54 6.02 13.76
C ASN A 282 7.46 4.92 13.81
N LEU A 283 7.50 4.01 12.84
CA LEU A 283 6.38 3.12 12.54
C LEU A 283 6.05 2.18 13.71
N VAL A 284 7.06 1.51 14.27
CA VAL A 284 6.88 0.52 15.35
C VAL A 284 6.17 1.15 16.54
N GLN A 285 6.72 2.25 17.08
CA GLN A 285 6.14 2.93 18.23
C GLN A 285 4.71 3.40 17.93
N ARG A 286 4.45 3.98 16.75
CA ARG A 286 3.10 4.43 16.37
C ARG A 286 2.10 3.29 16.25
N LEU A 287 2.52 2.11 15.80
CA LEU A 287 1.65 0.93 15.72
C LEU A 287 1.32 0.40 17.13
N GLU A 288 2.27 0.46 18.06
CA GLU A 288 2.15 -0.02 19.44
C GLU A 288 1.32 0.92 20.33
N THR A 289 1.33 2.23 20.08
CA THR A 289 0.54 3.21 20.86
C THR A 289 -0.96 3.21 20.55
N ARG A 290 -1.40 2.39 19.58
CA ARG A 290 -2.81 2.31 19.18
C ARG A 290 -3.65 1.56 20.20
N LYS A 291 -4.91 1.98 20.33
CA LYS A 291 -5.86 1.39 21.28
C LYS A 291 -6.54 0.18 20.67
N ALA A 292 -6.62 -0.92 21.42
CA ALA A 292 -7.44 -2.07 21.05
C ALA A 292 -8.89 -1.79 21.44
N GLU A 293 -9.80 -1.95 20.49
CA GLU A 293 -11.24 -1.77 20.71
C GLU A 293 -11.96 -3.12 20.60
N SER A 294 -13.18 -3.19 21.13
CA SER A 294 -14.02 -4.39 21.01
C SER A 294 -14.69 -4.45 19.63
N PRO A 295 -15.08 -5.65 19.15
CA PRO A 295 -15.87 -5.79 17.92
C PRO A 295 -17.16 -4.97 17.95
N GLU A 296 -17.82 -4.86 19.10
CA GLU A 296 -19.05 -4.07 19.26
C GLU A 296 -18.79 -2.57 19.07
N PHE A 297 -17.65 -2.07 19.56
CA PHE A 297 -17.24 -0.70 19.31
C PHE A 297 -16.95 -0.48 17.82
N TYR A 298 -16.26 -1.42 17.17
CA TYR A 298 -16.02 -1.37 15.73
C TYR A 298 -17.34 -1.31 14.93
N ASP A 299 -18.32 -2.15 15.27
CA ASP A 299 -19.63 -2.15 14.61
C ASP A 299 -20.36 -0.81 14.80
N GLN A 300 -20.28 -0.20 15.98
CA GLN A 300 -20.83 1.13 16.24
C GLN A 300 -20.16 2.20 15.37
N MET A 301 -18.84 2.15 15.20
CA MET A 301 -18.11 3.10 14.35
C MET A 301 -18.44 2.89 12.87
N CYS A 302 -18.66 1.65 12.43
CA CYS A 302 -19.15 1.35 11.09
C CYS A 302 -20.56 1.92 10.86
N GLN A 303 -21.45 1.81 11.85
CA GLN A 303 -22.78 2.42 11.77
C GLN A 303 -22.73 3.95 11.73
N LEU A 304 -21.81 4.59 12.47
CA LEU A 304 -21.61 6.05 12.36
C LEU A 304 -21.15 6.42 10.95
N ARG A 305 -20.17 5.69 10.42
CA ARG A 305 -19.66 5.92 9.07
C ARG A 305 -20.75 5.73 8.00
N GLU A 306 -21.54 4.67 8.10
CA GLU A 306 -22.67 4.41 7.20
C GLU A 306 -23.73 5.51 7.29
N LYS A 307 -24.05 5.98 8.50
CA LYS A 307 -24.97 7.11 8.70
C LYS A 307 -24.42 8.40 8.11
N ALA A 308 -23.11 8.65 8.20
CA ALA A 308 -22.47 9.85 7.68
C ALA A 308 -22.35 9.83 6.14
N TYR A 309 -22.32 8.64 5.54
CA TYR A 309 -22.10 8.48 4.12
C TYR A 309 -23.15 9.25 3.31
N GLN A 310 -22.67 10.22 2.53
CA GLN A 310 -23.47 11.08 1.64
C GLN A 310 -24.56 11.89 2.30
N GLN A 311 -24.41 12.15 3.59
CA GLN A 311 -25.24 13.14 4.22
C GLN A 311 -24.74 14.55 3.86
N ARG A 312 -25.70 15.46 3.76
CA ARG A 312 -25.53 16.92 3.82
C ARG A 312 -26.15 17.41 5.11
N ASN A 313 -25.73 18.59 5.59
CA ASN A 313 -26.12 19.08 6.92
C ASN A 313 -25.82 18.06 8.03
N TYR A 314 -24.61 17.51 8.02
CA TYR A 314 -24.18 16.46 8.93
C TYR A 314 -22.98 16.90 9.75
N THR A 315 -23.10 16.74 11.07
CA THR A 315 -22.00 16.93 12.02
C THR A 315 -21.56 15.56 12.55
N PRO A 316 -20.31 15.13 12.29
CA PRO A 316 -19.77 13.88 12.80
C PRO A 316 -19.84 13.78 14.34
N GLN A 317 -20.10 12.57 14.83
CA GLN A 317 -20.31 12.26 16.24
C GLN A 317 -19.13 11.50 16.87
N GLY A 318 -18.21 10.99 16.06
CA GLY A 318 -16.99 10.32 16.50
C GLY A 318 -16.14 11.16 17.45
N CYS A 319 -15.41 10.47 18.32
CA CYS A 319 -14.58 11.10 19.35
C CYS A 319 -13.18 11.42 18.82
N ILE A 320 -12.75 12.67 18.99
CA ILE A 320 -11.42 13.13 18.55
C ILE A 320 -10.34 13.00 19.62
N GLU A 321 -10.69 12.66 20.87
CA GLU A 321 -9.72 12.61 21.98
C GLU A 321 -8.63 11.55 21.78
N SER A 322 -8.94 10.51 20.99
CA SER A 322 -8.00 9.43 20.67
C SER A 322 -7.06 9.78 19.52
N PHE A 323 -7.29 10.90 18.83
CA PHE A 323 -6.50 11.29 17.67
C PHE A 323 -5.16 11.89 18.09
N ALA A 324 -4.12 11.56 17.33
CA ALA A 324 -2.81 12.13 17.56
C ALA A 324 -2.79 13.62 17.16
N SER A 325 -1.93 14.40 17.81
CA SER A 325 -1.62 15.78 17.40
C SER A 325 -1.25 15.83 15.91
N GLY A 326 -1.83 16.79 15.20
CA GLY A 326 -1.66 16.96 13.76
C GLY A 326 -2.58 16.12 12.88
N THR A 327 -3.47 15.29 13.45
CA THR A 327 -4.52 14.60 12.69
C THR A 327 -5.59 15.57 12.24
N TYR A 328 -5.90 15.58 10.94
CA TYR A 328 -7.06 16.28 10.40
C TYR A 328 -8.31 15.44 10.58
N TYR A 329 -9.42 16.11 10.89
CA TYR A 329 -10.71 15.47 11.06
C TYR A 329 -11.84 16.32 10.46
N LEU A 330 -12.92 15.65 10.08
CA LEU A 330 -14.13 16.26 9.54
C LEU A 330 -14.91 16.93 10.68
N VAL A 331 -15.16 18.23 10.52
CA VAL A 331 -15.91 19.05 11.47
C VAL A 331 -17.39 19.08 11.11
N ASN A 332 -17.70 19.29 9.82
CA ASN A 332 -19.06 19.47 9.35
C ASN A 332 -19.16 19.23 7.83
N ILE A 333 -20.32 18.76 7.39
CA ILE A 333 -20.79 18.77 6.01
C ILE A 333 -22.01 19.68 5.95
N ASP A 334 -21.98 20.74 5.15
CA ASP A 334 -23.13 21.66 5.05
C ASP A 334 -24.20 21.20 4.05
N GLU A 335 -25.24 22.02 3.86
CA GLU A 335 -26.39 21.74 2.98
C GLU A 335 -26.00 21.52 1.51
N ALA A 336 -24.86 22.10 1.14
CA ALA A 336 -24.29 22.01 -0.17
C ALA A 336 -23.24 20.89 -0.24
N PHE A 337 -23.10 20.00 0.74
CA PHE A 337 -22.04 18.96 0.77
C PHE A 337 -20.60 19.50 0.87
N ARG A 338 -20.40 20.79 1.18
CA ARG A 338 -19.05 21.33 1.41
C ARG A 338 -18.55 20.81 2.76
N ARG A 339 -17.30 20.34 2.77
CA ARG A 339 -16.68 19.70 3.95
C ARG A 339 -15.69 20.64 4.60
N THR A 340 -15.82 20.81 5.91
CA THR A 340 -14.90 21.61 6.72
C THR A 340 -14.04 20.70 7.57
N TYR A 341 -12.73 20.96 7.59
CA TYR A 341 -11.75 20.18 8.36
C TYR A 341 -11.09 21.06 9.42
N ALA A 342 -10.71 20.43 10.53
CA ALA A 342 -9.85 21.02 11.55
C ALA A 342 -8.70 20.05 11.85
N ILE A 343 -7.71 20.52 12.60
CA ILE A 343 -6.55 19.75 13.01
C ILE A 343 -6.53 19.61 14.52
N VAL A 344 -6.21 18.41 15.00
CA VAL A 344 -5.93 18.18 16.42
C VAL A 344 -4.65 18.95 16.78
N PRO A 345 -4.66 19.79 17.83
CA PRO A 345 -3.54 20.66 18.16
C PRO A 345 -2.25 19.91 18.51
#